data_AF-A0A8H3CTR5-F1
#
_entry.id   AF-A0A8H3CTR5-F1
#
_cell.length_a   1.000
_cell.length_b   1.000
_cell.length_c   1.000
_cell.angle_alpha   90.00
_cell.angle_beta   90.00
_cell.angle_gamma   90.00
#
_symmetry.space_group_name_H-M   'P 1'
#
loop_
_entity.id
_entity.type
_entity.pdbx_description
1 polymer ?
#
loop_
_entity_poly.entity_id
_entity_poly.type
_entity_poly.pdbx_seq_one_letter_code
_entity_poly.pdbx_strand_id
1 'polypeptide(L)'
;MNWPEIFALMEYTDTWRHYRRMMNNWLNVRAVTQFNDLQERQARSLLKRIMRVAGHQEPFDQLKEEIYFALGSTMFQLAYGYRPETPQDRFLKAFQLTLHNLSCAVMQTNFLVNVFPIMVYIPNWFPGAGWRATARKYAVQKEESKSEPYEWAKSQVGKGTHQVSILGSLLQDHQLLSGLSPAKQEEMLKEIGITIVGAGTDTTTFFLVNFVFAMVVNPDVQAKAQQELDSVLGHATLPKMSDKNRLPYIRNVIDEVFRLYPVLPMGEVGFNVKEVGLINLHASFLA
;
A
#
# COMPACT_ATOMS: atom_id res chain seq x y z
N MET A 1 0.15 19.78 -6.68
CA MET A 1 0.75 18.46 -6.42
C MET A 1 -0.10 17.49 -7.23
N ASN A 2 0.44 16.71 -8.16
CA ASN A 2 -0.35 15.76 -8.95
C ASN A 2 -0.74 14.51 -8.12
N TRP A 3 -1.20 14.72 -6.89
CA TRP A 3 -1.80 13.66 -6.06
C TRP A 3 -3.12 13.10 -6.62
N PRO A 4 -3.95 13.83 -7.39
CA PRO A 4 -5.15 13.27 -8.03
C PRO A 4 -4.86 12.13 -9.02
N GLU A 5 -3.60 11.89 -9.38
CA GLU A 5 -3.16 10.76 -10.20
C GLU A 5 -2.94 9.48 -9.38
N ILE A 6 -2.82 9.57 -8.05
CA ILE A 6 -2.83 8.37 -7.19
C ILE A 6 -4.21 7.75 -7.29
N PHE A 7 -4.27 6.48 -7.69
CA PHE A 7 -5.52 5.76 -7.89
C PHE A 7 -6.52 5.91 -6.71
N ALA A 8 -6.04 5.82 -5.47
CA ALA A 8 -6.87 5.93 -4.27
C ALA A 8 -7.52 7.32 -4.09
N LEU A 9 -6.87 8.37 -4.58
CA LEU A 9 -7.33 9.76 -4.46
C LEU A 9 -7.94 10.30 -5.76
N MET A 10 -7.99 9.48 -6.81
CA MET A 10 -8.46 9.86 -8.13
C MET A 10 -9.99 10.00 -8.14
N GLU A 11 -10.48 11.04 -8.81
CA GLU A 11 -11.90 11.23 -9.06
C GLU A 11 -12.49 10.11 -9.91
N TYR A 12 -13.80 9.87 -9.74
CA TYR A 12 -14.52 8.87 -10.53
C TYR A 12 -14.59 9.27 -12.02
N THR A 13 -13.65 8.78 -12.81
CA THR A 13 -13.46 9.07 -14.23
C THR A 13 -13.35 7.78 -15.04
N ASP A 14 -13.33 7.88 -16.38
CA ASP A 14 -13.02 6.74 -17.25
C ASP A 14 -11.65 6.14 -16.95
N THR A 15 -10.67 6.99 -16.63
CA THR A 15 -9.33 6.58 -16.20
C THR A 15 -9.43 5.74 -14.93
N TRP A 16 -10.14 6.21 -13.89
CA TRP A 16 -10.36 5.44 -12.67
C TRP A 16 -11.03 4.09 -12.94
N ARG A 17 -12.09 4.08 -13.77
CA ARG A 17 -12.79 2.83 -14.16
C ARG A 17 -11.85 1.86 -14.87
N HIS A 18 -10.90 2.37 -15.65
CA HIS A 18 -9.92 1.55 -16.35
C HIS A 18 -8.89 0.95 -15.38
N TYR A 19 -8.30 1.76 -14.50
CA TYR A 19 -7.43 1.27 -13.41
C TYR A 19 -8.13 0.20 -12.56
N ARG A 20 -9.38 0.48 -12.13
CA ARG A 20 -10.15 -0.44 -11.31
C ARG A 20 -10.36 -1.77 -12.02
N ARG A 21 -10.68 -1.76 -13.33
CA ARG A 21 -10.81 -2.98 -14.15
C ARG A 21 -9.50 -3.78 -14.19
N MET A 22 -8.37 -3.13 -14.47
CA MET A 22 -7.07 -3.79 -14.51
C MET A 22 -6.71 -4.44 -13.17
N MET A 23 -6.82 -3.71 -12.06
CA MET A 23 -6.51 -4.26 -10.74
C MET A 23 -7.48 -5.37 -10.31
N ASN A 24 -8.76 -5.27 -10.72
CA ASN A 24 -9.77 -6.27 -10.38
C ASN A 24 -9.46 -7.66 -10.98
N ASN A 25 -8.70 -7.74 -12.07
CA ASN A 25 -8.24 -9.02 -12.63
C ASN A 25 -7.33 -9.80 -11.66
N TRP A 26 -6.69 -9.09 -10.72
CA TRP A 26 -5.74 -9.66 -9.76
C TRP A 26 -6.31 -9.73 -8.35
N LEU A 27 -7.11 -8.73 -7.97
CA LEU A 27 -7.50 -8.49 -6.57
C LEU A 27 -8.97 -8.82 -6.25
N ASN A 28 -9.73 -9.36 -7.21
CA ASN A 28 -11.08 -9.85 -6.91
C ASN A 28 -11.04 -11.10 -6.01
N VAL A 29 -12.18 -11.39 -5.37
CA VAL A 29 -12.33 -12.50 -4.40
C VAL A 29 -11.87 -13.86 -4.92
N ARG A 30 -11.97 -14.11 -6.24
CA ARG A 30 -11.49 -15.35 -6.86
C ARG A 30 -10.02 -15.25 -7.27
N ALA A 31 -9.63 -14.17 -7.94
CA ALA A 31 -8.25 -14.01 -8.43
C ALA A 31 -7.23 -13.93 -7.29
N VAL A 32 -7.59 -13.33 -6.15
CA VAL A 32 -6.67 -13.15 -5.02
C VAL A 32 -6.19 -14.48 -4.43
N THR A 33 -6.94 -15.58 -4.60
CA THR A 33 -6.55 -16.89 -4.05
C THR A 33 -5.29 -17.45 -4.69
N GLN A 34 -4.91 -16.95 -5.88
CA GLN A 34 -3.63 -17.30 -6.52
C GLN A 34 -2.41 -16.89 -5.66
N PHE A 35 -2.60 -15.97 -4.70
CA PHE A 35 -1.56 -15.48 -3.81
C PHE A 35 -1.51 -16.19 -2.45
N ASN A 36 -2.38 -17.18 -2.20
CA ASN A 36 -2.44 -17.90 -0.92
C ASN A 36 -1.07 -18.51 -0.55
N ASP A 37 -0.43 -19.21 -1.48
CA ASP A 37 0.89 -19.85 -1.24
C ASP A 37 1.99 -18.83 -0.96
N LEU A 38 1.91 -17.64 -1.58
CA LEU A 38 2.82 -16.54 -1.28
C LEU A 38 2.57 -16.04 0.15
N GLN A 39 1.32 -15.74 0.50
CA GLN A 39 0.97 -15.23 1.84
C GLN A 39 1.35 -16.22 2.95
N GLU A 40 1.10 -17.52 2.76
CA GLU A 40 1.51 -18.55 3.73
C GLU A 40 3.04 -18.64 3.90
N ARG A 41 3.80 -18.60 2.79
CA ARG A 41 5.26 -18.60 2.87
C ARG A 41 5.79 -17.35 3.57
N GLN A 42 5.20 -16.19 3.29
CA GLN A 42 5.61 -14.93 3.91
C GLN A 42 5.22 -14.87 5.39
N ALA A 43 4.07 -15.40 5.77
CA ALA A 43 3.70 -15.57 7.18
C ALA A 43 4.73 -16.42 7.93
N ARG A 44 5.14 -17.57 7.36
CA ARG A 44 6.21 -18.41 7.95
C ARG A 44 7.54 -17.68 8.05
N SER A 45 7.90 -16.88 7.05
CA SER A 45 9.12 -16.07 7.08
C SER A 45 9.04 -14.97 8.14
N LEU A 46 7.89 -14.33 8.30
CA LEU A 46 7.66 -13.30 9.31
C LEU A 46 7.76 -13.88 10.72
N LEU A 47 7.15 -15.04 10.97
CA LEU A 47 7.27 -15.72 12.28
C LEU A 47 8.74 -15.95 12.67
N LYS A 48 9.59 -16.39 11.73
CA LYS A 48 11.04 -16.56 11.98
C LYS A 48 11.74 -15.26 12.33
N ARG A 49 11.31 -14.13 11.75
CA ARG A 49 11.85 -12.79 12.06
C ARG A 49 11.42 -12.34 13.45
N ILE A 50 10.13 -12.46 13.76
CA ILE A 50 9.57 -12.12 15.07
C ILE A 50 10.25 -12.91 16.19
N MET A 51 10.48 -14.21 16.00
CA MET A 51 11.18 -15.05 16.99
C MET A 51 12.60 -14.57 17.32
N ARG A 52 13.30 -13.93 16.36
CA ARG A 52 14.64 -13.38 16.61
C ARG A 52 14.59 -12.12 17.47
N VAL A 53 13.52 -11.33 17.34
CA VAL A 53 13.35 -10.06 18.05
C VAL A 53 12.91 -10.26 19.52
N ALA A 54 12.24 -11.37 19.84
CA ALA A 54 11.66 -11.61 21.17
C ALA A 54 12.65 -11.54 22.35
N GLY A 55 13.96 -11.67 22.11
CA GLY A 55 15.00 -11.57 23.13
C GLY A 55 15.69 -10.19 23.27
N HIS A 56 15.28 -9.18 22.51
CA HIS A 56 15.92 -7.86 22.50
C HIS A 56 15.42 -6.93 23.62
N GLN A 57 16.17 -5.86 23.90
CA GLN A 57 15.82 -4.85 24.92
C GLN A 57 14.56 -4.04 24.58
N GLU A 58 14.36 -3.72 23.29
CA GLU A 58 13.18 -2.98 22.78
C GLU A 58 12.45 -3.82 21.72
N PRO A 59 11.79 -4.91 22.13
CA PRO A 59 11.26 -5.90 21.19
C PRO A 59 10.11 -5.33 20.34
N PHE A 60 9.39 -4.31 20.82
CA PHE A 60 8.22 -3.79 20.11
C PHE A 60 8.56 -2.89 18.91
N ASP A 61 9.58 -2.04 19.01
CA ASP A 61 9.97 -1.19 17.87
C ASP A 61 10.65 -2.00 16.77
N GLN A 62 11.51 -2.95 17.16
CA GLN A 62 12.10 -3.90 16.21
C GLN A 62 11.04 -4.82 15.57
N LEU A 63 10.00 -5.20 16.31
CA LEU A 63 8.87 -5.95 15.76
C LEU A 63 8.18 -5.15 14.64
N LYS A 64 7.92 -3.85 14.84
CA LYS A 64 7.32 -3.00 13.80
C LYS A 64 8.18 -2.96 12.55
N GLU A 65 9.50 -2.79 12.71
CA GLU A 65 10.44 -2.76 11.59
C GLU A 65 10.48 -4.09 10.83
N GLU A 66 10.49 -5.22 11.53
CA GLU A 66 10.49 -6.55 10.90
C GLU A 66 9.16 -6.86 10.20
N ILE A 67 8.02 -6.48 10.78
CA ILE A 67 6.70 -6.60 10.13
C ILE A 67 6.66 -5.74 8.87
N TYR A 68 7.07 -4.46 8.97
CA TYR A 68 7.09 -3.54 7.84
C TYR A 68 7.97 -4.05 6.71
N PHE A 69 9.19 -4.51 7.03
CA PHE A 69 10.12 -5.04 6.05
C PHE A 69 9.58 -6.31 5.37
N ALA A 70 8.99 -7.23 6.14
CA ALA A 70 8.42 -8.47 5.59
C ALA A 70 7.24 -8.18 4.64
N LEU A 71 6.35 -7.27 5.01
CA LEU A 71 5.21 -6.87 4.19
C LEU A 71 5.65 -6.08 2.96
N GLY A 72 6.56 -5.12 3.13
CA GLY A 72 7.14 -4.38 2.01
C GLY A 72 7.81 -5.32 1.01
N SER A 73 8.64 -6.25 1.49
CA SER A 73 9.28 -7.26 0.63
C SER A 73 8.28 -8.13 -0.11
N THR A 74 7.20 -8.55 0.57
CA THR A 74 6.11 -9.33 -0.04
C THR A 74 5.39 -8.54 -1.14
N MET A 75 5.06 -7.28 -0.87
CA MET A 75 4.31 -6.47 -1.83
C MET A 75 5.18 -6.03 -3.01
N PHE A 76 6.48 -5.77 -2.81
CA PHE A 76 7.42 -5.57 -3.91
C PHE A 76 7.56 -6.81 -4.79
N GLN A 77 7.60 -8.01 -4.17
CA GLN A 77 7.64 -9.26 -4.91
C GLN A 77 6.37 -9.48 -5.73
N LEU A 78 5.21 -9.19 -5.12
CA LEU A 78 3.91 -9.30 -5.76
C LEU A 78 3.75 -8.32 -6.94
N ALA A 79 4.09 -7.04 -6.72
CA ALA A 79 3.88 -5.97 -7.68
C ALA A 79 4.90 -6.01 -8.82
N TYR A 80 6.20 -6.10 -8.49
CA TYR A 80 7.31 -5.92 -9.43
C TYR A 80 8.10 -7.20 -9.73
N GLY A 81 7.92 -8.26 -8.94
CA GLY A 81 8.83 -9.42 -8.97
C GLY A 81 10.19 -9.10 -8.35
N TYR A 82 10.26 -7.99 -7.61
CA TYR A 82 11.46 -7.50 -6.94
C TYR A 82 11.47 -7.93 -5.48
N ARG A 83 12.63 -8.33 -4.95
CA ARG A 83 12.75 -8.69 -3.54
C ARG A 83 13.78 -7.80 -2.85
N PRO A 84 13.34 -6.83 -2.01
CA PRO A 84 14.22 -6.12 -1.10
C PRO A 84 15.01 -7.10 -0.23
N GLU A 85 16.33 -6.93 -0.14
CA GLU A 85 17.21 -7.80 0.64
C GLU A 85 17.33 -7.36 2.09
N THR A 86 17.30 -6.04 2.34
CA THR A 86 17.46 -5.44 3.67
C THR A 86 16.43 -4.32 3.89
N PRO A 87 16.15 -3.95 5.16
CA PRO A 87 15.30 -2.80 5.47
C PRO A 87 15.82 -1.46 4.91
N GLN A 88 17.08 -1.40 4.49
CA GLN A 88 17.74 -0.24 3.89
C GLN A 88 17.68 -0.25 2.36
N ASP A 89 16.96 -1.21 1.77
CA ASP A 89 16.75 -1.27 0.34
C ASP A 89 16.23 0.07 -0.23
N ARG A 90 16.83 0.51 -1.34
CA ARG A 90 16.57 1.83 -1.92
C ARG A 90 15.11 2.01 -2.35
N PHE A 91 14.50 0.98 -2.95
CA PHE A 91 13.12 1.07 -3.44
C PHE A 91 12.15 1.06 -2.27
N LEU A 92 12.41 0.22 -1.26
CA LEU A 92 11.63 0.22 -0.04
C LEU A 92 11.70 1.56 0.71
N LYS A 93 12.89 2.18 0.81
CA LYS A 93 13.07 3.48 1.48
C LYS A 93 12.45 4.63 0.69
N ALA A 94 12.61 4.67 -0.63
CA ALA A 94 11.96 5.67 -1.47
C ALA A 94 10.43 5.58 -1.36
N PHE A 95 9.91 4.36 -1.30
CA PHE A 95 8.50 4.09 -1.10
C PHE A 95 8.00 4.56 0.28
N GLN A 96 8.71 4.20 1.35
CA GLN A 96 8.40 4.62 2.73
C GLN A 96 8.37 6.15 2.85
N LEU A 97 9.35 6.83 2.25
CA LEU A 97 9.41 8.29 2.23
C LEU A 97 8.22 8.90 1.49
N THR A 98 7.82 8.30 0.36
CA THR A 98 6.69 8.78 -0.44
C THR A 98 5.37 8.65 0.31
N LEU A 99 5.13 7.54 1.02
CA LEU A 99 3.94 7.41 1.87
C LEU A 99 3.93 8.37 3.05
N HIS A 100 5.08 8.58 3.69
CA HIS A 100 5.19 9.59 4.75
C HIS A 100 4.83 10.99 4.22
N ASN A 101 5.38 11.37 3.06
CA ASN A 101 5.08 12.64 2.41
C ASN A 101 3.61 12.76 2.00
N LEU A 102 3.01 11.66 1.51
CA LEU A 102 1.59 11.60 1.19
C LEU A 102 0.74 11.85 2.44
N SER A 103 1.01 11.13 3.52
CA SER A 103 0.34 11.32 4.82
C SER A 103 0.46 12.78 5.29
N CYS A 104 1.67 13.34 5.19
CA CYS A 104 1.90 14.75 5.53
C CYS A 104 1.11 15.71 4.63
N ALA A 105 0.95 15.41 3.35
CA ALA A 105 0.23 16.24 2.40
C ALA A 105 -1.29 16.18 2.57
N VAL A 106 -1.85 15.00 2.86
CA VAL A 106 -3.31 14.81 3.03
C VAL A 106 -3.81 15.25 4.40
N MET A 107 -2.95 15.29 5.42
CA MET A 107 -3.28 15.83 6.73
C MET A 107 -3.66 17.32 6.62
N GLN A 108 -4.93 17.62 6.90
CA GLN A 108 -5.48 18.99 6.78
C GLN A 108 -4.72 20.00 7.64
N THR A 109 -4.22 19.57 8.81
CA THR A 109 -3.51 20.42 9.77
C THR A 109 -2.09 20.79 9.36
N ASN A 110 -1.48 20.07 8.41
CA ASN A 110 -0.07 20.27 8.08
C ASN A 110 0.17 21.45 7.15
N PHE A 111 -0.81 21.82 6.34
CA PHE A 111 -0.70 22.95 5.42
C PHE A 111 -1.98 23.78 5.43
N LEU A 112 -1.87 25.08 5.69
CA LEU A 112 -3.03 25.98 5.71
C LEU A 112 -3.81 26.00 4.38
N VAL A 113 -3.14 25.73 3.25
CA VAL A 113 -3.81 25.62 1.94
C VAL A 113 -4.83 24.49 1.89
N ASN A 114 -4.69 23.44 2.71
CA ASN A 114 -5.66 22.34 2.82
C ASN A 114 -6.95 22.80 3.54
N VAL A 115 -6.87 23.82 4.39
CA VAL A 115 -8.01 24.40 5.12
C VAL A 115 -8.60 25.61 4.38
N PHE A 116 -7.75 26.41 3.76
CA PHE A 116 -8.11 27.64 3.05
C PHE A 116 -7.67 27.56 1.58
N PRO A 117 -8.51 26.98 0.69
CA PRO A 117 -8.16 26.80 -0.73
C PRO A 117 -7.77 28.08 -1.47
N ILE A 118 -8.25 29.25 -1.03
CA ILE A 118 -7.88 30.55 -1.58
C ILE A 118 -6.36 30.82 -1.53
N MET A 119 -5.63 30.14 -0.65
CA MET A 119 -4.17 30.23 -0.58
C MET A 119 -3.45 29.70 -1.82
N VAL A 120 -4.12 28.97 -2.72
CA VAL A 120 -3.58 28.52 -4.01
C VAL A 120 -3.21 29.70 -4.92
N TYR A 121 -3.74 30.91 -4.68
CA TYR A 121 -3.39 32.11 -5.46
C TYR A 121 -2.19 32.89 -4.90
N ILE A 122 -1.66 32.50 -3.73
CA ILE A 122 -0.55 33.20 -3.08
C ILE A 122 0.74 32.99 -3.90
N PRO A 123 1.47 34.05 -4.31
CA PRO A 123 2.72 33.94 -5.05
C PRO A 123 3.83 33.20 -4.29
N ASN A 124 4.79 32.60 -5.01
CA ASN A 124 5.89 31.81 -4.42
C ASN A 124 6.77 32.60 -3.43
N TRP A 125 6.89 33.92 -3.61
CA TRP A 125 7.72 34.77 -2.76
C TRP A 125 7.06 35.18 -1.44
N PHE A 126 5.74 34.97 -1.32
CA PHE A 126 4.97 35.47 -0.18
C PHE A 126 5.29 34.67 1.11
N PRO A 127 5.43 35.33 2.28
CA PRO A 127 5.63 34.64 3.55
C PRO A 127 4.51 33.64 3.83
N GLY A 128 4.86 32.37 4.06
CA GLY A 128 3.89 31.28 4.24
C GLY A 128 3.58 30.46 2.97
N ALA A 129 4.11 30.84 1.80
CA ALA A 129 4.00 30.04 0.57
C ALA A 129 4.98 28.86 0.49
N GLY A 130 5.72 28.55 1.58
CA GLY A 130 6.74 27.49 1.62
C GLY A 130 6.19 26.09 1.29
N TRP A 131 4.90 25.86 1.50
CA TRP A 131 4.21 24.62 1.11
C TRP A 131 4.35 24.31 -0.39
N ARG A 132 4.52 25.32 -1.25
CA ARG A 132 4.75 25.12 -2.70
C ARG A 132 6.11 24.49 -3.00
N ALA A 133 7.15 24.81 -2.23
CA ALA A 133 8.45 24.17 -2.37
C ALA A 133 8.38 22.71 -1.89
N THR A 134 7.72 22.48 -0.76
CA THR A 134 7.45 21.13 -0.24
C THR A 134 6.65 20.30 -1.24
N ALA A 135 5.61 20.88 -1.85
CA ALA A 135 4.80 20.27 -2.90
C ALA A 135 5.63 19.77 -4.10
N ARG A 136 6.56 20.61 -4.58
CA ARG A 136 7.46 20.25 -5.69
C ARG A 136 8.42 19.13 -5.27
N LYS A 137 9.00 19.23 -4.08
CA LYS A 137 9.87 18.17 -3.52
C LYS A 137 9.14 16.84 -3.44
N TYR A 138 7.92 16.83 -2.89
CA TYR A 138 7.12 15.60 -2.78
C TYR A 138 6.74 15.03 -4.14
N ALA A 139 6.42 15.88 -5.13
CA ALA A 139 6.12 15.42 -6.49
C ALA A 139 7.32 14.73 -7.15
N VAL A 140 8.54 15.27 -7.00
CA VAL A 140 9.76 14.64 -7.50
C VAL A 140 10.00 13.29 -6.82
N GLN A 141 9.89 13.23 -5.48
CA GLN A 141 10.10 12.00 -4.72
C GLN A 141 9.05 10.92 -5.07
N LYS A 142 7.79 11.32 -5.28
CA LYS A 142 6.73 10.43 -5.77
C LYS A 142 7.11 9.86 -7.13
N GLU A 143 7.49 10.72 -8.07
CA GLU A 143 7.86 10.31 -9.43
C GLU A 143 9.03 9.32 -9.44
N GLU A 144 10.11 9.62 -8.70
CA GLU A 144 11.27 8.74 -8.55
C GLU A 144 10.85 7.37 -7.96
N SER A 145 10.01 7.39 -6.91
CA SER A 145 9.57 6.17 -6.22
C SER A 145 8.71 5.22 -7.08
N LYS A 146 7.99 5.73 -8.09
CA LYS A 146 7.23 4.89 -9.03
C LYS A 146 8.01 4.55 -10.30
N SER A 147 8.81 5.49 -10.82
CA SER A 147 9.51 5.31 -12.09
C SER A 147 10.69 4.34 -11.97
N GLU A 148 11.52 4.41 -10.92
CA GLU A 148 12.69 3.53 -10.82
C GLU A 148 12.34 2.03 -10.70
N PRO A 149 11.40 1.60 -9.83
CA PRO A 149 11.03 0.19 -9.74
C PRO A 149 10.32 -0.31 -11.01
N TYR A 150 9.55 0.56 -11.67
CA TYR A 150 8.92 0.25 -12.95
C TYR A 150 9.94 -0.01 -14.06
N GLU A 151 10.92 0.89 -14.24
CA GLU A 151 11.96 0.72 -15.25
C GLU A 151 12.81 -0.52 -14.98
N TRP A 152 13.07 -0.84 -13.70
CA TRP A 152 13.72 -2.09 -13.32
C TRP A 152 12.89 -3.30 -13.78
N ALA A 153 11.59 -3.33 -13.48
CA ALA A 153 10.70 -4.44 -13.86
C ALA A 153 10.59 -4.58 -15.38
N LYS A 154 10.44 -3.46 -16.10
CA LYS A 154 10.43 -3.39 -17.57
C LYS A 154 11.72 -3.98 -18.16
N SER A 155 12.88 -3.65 -17.59
CA SER A 155 14.17 -4.21 -18.00
C SER A 155 14.25 -5.73 -17.77
N GLN A 156 13.74 -6.24 -16.65
CA GLN A 156 13.71 -7.69 -16.38
C GLN A 156 12.80 -8.44 -17.36
N VAL A 157 11.64 -7.87 -17.71
CA VAL A 157 10.75 -8.44 -18.72
C VAL A 157 11.43 -8.46 -20.09
N GLY A 158 12.04 -7.36 -20.50
CA GLY A 158 12.78 -7.27 -21.78
C GLY A 158 13.96 -8.24 -21.89
N LYS A 159 14.58 -8.61 -20.76
CA LYS A 159 15.65 -9.63 -20.69
C LYS A 159 15.14 -11.07 -20.61
N GLY A 160 13.84 -11.28 -20.37
CA GLY A 160 13.27 -12.60 -20.10
C GLY A 160 13.64 -13.17 -18.72
N THR A 161 14.14 -12.36 -17.79
CA THR A 161 14.58 -12.77 -16.44
C THR A 161 13.61 -12.37 -15.32
N HIS A 162 12.42 -11.87 -15.69
CA HIS A 162 11.41 -11.43 -14.73
C HIS A 162 10.86 -12.57 -13.87
N GLN A 163 10.57 -12.28 -12.60
CA GLN A 163 9.78 -13.17 -11.77
C GLN A 163 8.28 -12.93 -12.01
N VAL A 164 7.47 -13.94 -11.70
CA VAL A 164 6.01 -13.85 -11.74
C VAL A 164 5.54 -12.72 -10.82
N SER A 165 4.88 -11.72 -11.39
CA SER A 165 4.41 -10.52 -10.69
C SER A 165 3.31 -9.83 -11.50
N ILE A 166 2.54 -8.98 -10.84
CA ILE A 166 1.42 -8.25 -11.47
C ILE A 166 1.94 -7.37 -12.61
N LEU A 167 2.99 -6.57 -12.39
CA LEU A 167 3.56 -5.75 -13.46
C LEU A 167 4.26 -6.56 -14.53
N GLY A 168 4.95 -7.65 -14.16
CA GLY A 168 5.55 -8.55 -15.14
C GLY A 168 4.51 -9.07 -16.14
N SER A 169 3.34 -9.45 -15.65
CA SER A 169 2.21 -9.90 -16.49
C SER A 169 1.55 -8.75 -17.26
N LEU A 170 1.32 -7.59 -16.63
CA LEU A 170 0.72 -6.44 -17.31
C LEU A 170 1.61 -5.86 -18.42
N LEU A 171 2.93 -5.91 -18.25
CA LEU A 171 3.90 -5.52 -19.28
C LEU A 171 3.87 -6.45 -20.51
N GLN A 172 3.34 -7.66 -20.36
CA GLN A 172 3.18 -8.64 -21.45
C GLN A 172 1.75 -8.65 -22.03
N ASP A 173 0.77 -8.08 -21.34
CA ASP A 173 -0.64 -8.11 -21.72
C ASP A 173 -1.07 -6.83 -22.46
N HIS A 174 -1.06 -6.92 -23.79
CA HIS A 174 -1.46 -5.81 -24.66
C HIS A 174 -2.97 -5.56 -24.72
N GLN A 175 -3.81 -6.52 -24.30
CA GLN A 175 -5.27 -6.37 -24.40
C GLN A 175 -5.81 -5.45 -23.30
N LEU A 176 -5.30 -5.61 -22.07
CA LEU A 176 -5.72 -4.78 -20.94
C LEU A 176 -5.30 -3.31 -21.07
N LEU A 177 -4.28 -3.04 -21.88
CA LEU A 177 -3.75 -1.71 -22.16
C LEU A 177 -4.34 -1.07 -23.43
N SER A 178 -5.20 -1.81 -24.16
CA SER A 178 -5.76 -1.35 -25.44
C SER A 178 -6.61 -0.09 -25.29
N GLY A 179 -6.55 0.78 -26.31
CA GLY A 179 -7.30 2.05 -26.34
C GLY A 179 -6.65 3.22 -25.57
N LEU A 180 -5.51 3.00 -24.91
CA LEU A 180 -4.70 4.05 -24.28
C LEU A 180 -3.51 4.44 -25.17
N SER A 181 -3.06 5.70 -25.07
CA SER A 181 -1.79 6.11 -25.68
C SER A 181 -0.61 5.46 -24.92
N PRO A 182 0.54 5.22 -25.57
CA PRO A 182 1.70 4.61 -24.91
C PRO A 182 2.11 5.33 -23.61
N ALA A 183 2.08 6.67 -23.60
CA ALA A 183 2.37 7.46 -22.41
C ALA A 183 1.38 7.20 -21.26
N LYS A 184 0.08 7.06 -21.57
CA LYS A 184 -0.95 6.76 -20.56
C LYS A 184 -0.84 5.32 -20.04
N GLN A 185 -0.46 4.38 -20.90
CA GLN A 185 -0.21 2.99 -20.48
C GLN A 185 0.94 2.93 -19.50
N GLU A 186 2.07 3.56 -19.83
CA GLU A 186 3.25 3.57 -18.96
C GLU A 186 2.95 4.22 -17.60
N GLU A 187 2.30 5.38 -17.61
CA GLU A 187 1.87 6.06 -16.38
C GLU A 187 0.94 5.19 -15.53
N MET A 188 0.02 4.48 -16.18
CA MET A 188 -0.91 3.57 -15.51
C MET A 188 -0.23 2.38 -14.85
N LEU A 189 0.76 1.80 -15.51
CA LEU A 189 1.54 0.70 -14.94
C LEU A 189 2.37 1.17 -13.73
N LYS A 190 3.01 2.35 -13.83
CA LYS A 190 3.74 2.95 -12.71
C LYS A 190 2.85 3.15 -11.48
N GLU A 191 1.67 3.72 -11.68
CA GLU A 191 0.70 3.97 -10.60
C GLU A 191 0.10 2.67 -10.03
N ILE A 192 -0.14 1.62 -10.82
CA ILE A 192 -0.55 0.31 -10.31
C ILE A 192 0.51 -0.27 -9.38
N GLY A 193 1.78 -0.24 -9.79
CA GLY A 193 2.89 -0.78 -9.01
C GLY A 193 3.02 -0.12 -7.64
N ILE A 194 3.09 1.21 -7.62
CA ILE A 194 3.21 1.98 -6.37
C ILE A 194 1.97 1.83 -5.49
N THR A 195 0.78 1.76 -6.08
CA THR A 195 -0.49 1.58 -5.32
C THR A 195 -0.53 0.22 -4.62
N ILE A 196 -0.16 -0.86 -5.30
CA ILE A 196 -0.16 -2.21 -4.70
C ILE A 196 0.83 -2.27 -3.53
N VAL A 197 2.04 -1.74 -3.72
CA VAL A 197 3.05 -1.72 -2.65
C VAL A 197 2.56 -0.88 -1.47
N GLY A 198 2.01 0.30 -1.72
CA GLY A 198 1.58 1.19 -0.65
C GLY A 198 0.38 0.76 0.13
N ALA A 199 -0.71 0.49 -0.58
CA ALA A 199 -1.92 0.05 0.05
C ALA A 199 -1.70 -1.27 0.80
N GLY A 200 -0.92 -2.19 0.25
CA GLY A 200 -0.66 -3.51 0.86
C GLY A 200 0.33 -3.50 2.03
N THR A 201 1.28 -2.57 2.08
CA THR A 201 2.35 -2.58 3.11
C THR A 201 1.94 -1.87 4.39
N ASP A 202 1.61 -0.57 4.33
CA ASP A 202 1.42 0.24 5.53
C ASP A 202 0.18 -0.18 6.31
N THR A 203 -0.93 -0.41 5.61
CA THR A 203 -2.21 -0.78 6.23
C THR A 203 -2.12 -2.12 6.96
N THR A 204 -1.53 -3.12 6.30
CA THR A 204 -1.35 -4.46 6.87
C THR A 204 -0.33 -4.43 8.01
N THR A 205 0.72 -3.60 7.91
CA THR A 205 1.70 -3.43 8.99
C THR A 205 1.02 -2.87 10.22
N PHE A 206 0.25 -1.79 10.06
CA PHE A 206 -0.51 -1.19 11.15
C PHE A 206 -1.46 -2.20 11.80
N PHE A 207 -2.20 -2.97 11.00
CA PHE A 207 -3.08 -4.01 11.52
C PHE A 207 -2.32 -5.07 12.32
N LEU A 208 -1.23 -5.62 11.80
CA LEU A 208 -0.46 -6.67 12.48
C LEU A 208 0.19 -6.18 13.77
N VAL A 209 0.69 -4.94 13.80
CA VAL A 209 1.25 -4.34 15.02
C VAL A 209 0.16 -4.18 16.08
N ASN A 210 -1.03 -3.69 15.70
CA ASN A 210 -2.16 -3.56 16.61
C ASN A 210 -2.73 -4.92 17.04
N PHE A 211 -2.70 -5.92 16.17
CA PHE A 211 -3.06 -7.30 16.54
C PHE A 211 -2.12 -7.82 17.64
N VAL A 212 -0.80 -7.66 17.48
CA VAL A 212 0.15 -8.08 18.54
C VAL A 212 -0.09 -7.31 19.82
N PHE A 213 -0.27 -5.99 19.76
CA PHE A 213 -0.62 -5.18 20.93
C PHE A 213 -1.90 -5.68 21.62
N ALA A 214 -2.96 -5.94 20.85
CA ALA A 214 -4.24 -6.43 21.36
C ALA A 214 -4.13 -7.80 22.05
N MET A 215 -3.29 -8.70 21.54
CA MET A 215 -3.03 -10.00 22.16
C MET A 215 -2.22 -9.87 23.44
N VAL A 216 -1.23 -8.97 23.48
CA VAL A 216 -0.41 -8.70 24.68
C VAL A 216 -1.27 -8.15 25.82
N VAL A 217 -2.20 -7.24 25.54
CA VAL A 217 -3.06 -6.64 26.57
C VAL A 217 -4.30 -7.48 26.92
N ASN A 218 -4.65 -8.49 26.12
CA ASN A 218 -5.76 -9.42 26.36
C ASN A 218 -5.32 -10.89 26.25
N PRO A 219 -4.49 -11.38 27.20
CA PRO A 219 -3.89 -12.71 27.11
C PRO A 219 -4.91 -13.86 27.14
N ASP A 220 -6.08 -13.67 27.74
CA ASP A 220 -7.16 -14.66 27.74
C ASP A 220 -7.79 -14.84 26.35
N VAL A 221 -7.90 -13.75 25.58
CA VAL A 221 -8.35 -13.78 24.18
C VAL A 221 -7.33 -14.51 23.32
N GLN A 222 -6.04 -14.24 23.52
CA GLN A 222 -4.95 -14.95 22.82
C GLN A 222 -4.98 -16.45 23.13
N ALA A 223 -5.13 -16.84 24.41
CA ALA A 223 -5.19 -18.24 24.83
C ALA A 223 -6.38 -18.99 24.19
N LYS A 224 -7.56 -18.35 24.14
CA LYS A 224 -8.75 -18.92 23.47
C LYS A 224 -8.55 -19.07 21.96
N ALA A 225 -7.91 -18.10 21.30
CA ALA A 225 -7.60 -18.19 19.88
C ALA A 225 -6.63 -19.35 19.59
N GLN A 226 -5.63 -19.56 20.45
CA GLN A 226 -4.72 -20.70 20.36
C GLN A 226 -5.45 -22.03 20.62
N GLN A 227 -6.37 -22.09 21.58
CA GLN A 227 -7.18 -23.29 21.83
C GLN A 227 -8.04 -23.68 20.62
N GLU A 228 -8.61 -22.72 19.89
CA GLU A 228 -9.32 -23.00 18.62
C GLU A 228 -8.36 -23.62 17.59
N LEU A 229 -7.17 -23.04 17.40
CA LEU A 229 -6.16 -23.60 16.49
C LEU A 229 -5.80 -25.04 16.85
N ASP A 230 -5.47 -25.30 18.11
CA ASP A 230 -5.02 -26.61 18.57
C ASP A 230 -6.13 -27.67 18.48
N SER A 231 -7.37 -27.29 18.77
CA SER A 231 -8.52 -28.22 18.72
C SER A 231 -8.97 -28.53 17.29
N VAL A 232 -8.90 -27.57 16.36
CA VAL A 232 -9.39 -27.73 14.98
C VAL A 232 -8.31 -28.31 14.06
N LEU A 233 -7.05 -27.88 14.21
CA LEU A 233 -5.95 -28.24 13.31
C LEU A 233 -4.97 -29.25 13.91
N GLY A 234 -5.05 -29.48 15.22
CA GLY A 234 -4.09 -30.27 15.96
C GLY A 234 -2.88 -29.43 16.40
N HIS A 235 -2.26 -29.89 17.49
CA HIS A 235 -1.16 -29.18 18.13
C HIS A 235 0.04 -28.98 17.19
N ALA A 236 0.60 -27.76 17.19
CA ALA A 236 1.76 -27.36 16.37
C ALA A 236 1.56 -27.44 14.84
N THR A 237 0.31 -27.51 14.37
CA THR A 237 -0.01 -27.42 12.94
C THR A 237 -0.10 -25.96 12.51
N LEU A 238 0.68 -25.57 11.49
CA LEU A 238 0.58 -24.23 10.92
C LEU A 238 -0.67 -24.08 10.05
N PRO A 239 -1.51 -23.05 10.27
CA PRO A 239 -2.72 -22.83 9.47
C PRO A 239 -2.42 -22.62 7.98
N LYS A 240 -3.36 -23.05 7.15
CA LYS A 240 -3.40 -22.73 5.72
C LYS A 240 -4.61 -21.87 5.40
N MET A 241 -4.61 -21.22 4.23
CA MET A 241 -5.75 -20.42 3.79
C MET A 241 -7.03 -21.25 3.63
N SER A 242 -6.92 -22.54 3.33
CA SER A 242 -8.05 -23.46 3.27
C SER A 242 -8.75 -23.67 4.62
N ASP A 243 -8.07 -23.41 5.75
CA ASP A 243 -8.63 -23.61 7.09
C ASP A 243 -9.48 -22.43 7.57
N LYS A 244 -9.46 -21.30 6.86
CA LYS A 244 -10.12 -20.05 7.26
C LYS A 244 -11.58 -20.22 7.71
N ASN A 245 -12.36 -21.05 7.02
CA ASN A 245 -13.78 -21.25 7.33
C ASN A 245 -14.02 -22.11 8.58
N ARG A 246 -12.99 -22.80 9.07
CA ARG A 246 -13.03 -23.68 10.24
C ARG A 246 -12.60 -22.98 11.54
N LEU A 247 -12.20 -21.71 11.46
CA LEU A 247 -11.63 -20.92 12.56
C LEU A 247 -12.49 -19.67 12.87
N PRO A 248 -13.76 -19.85 13.31
CA PRO A 248 -14.68 -18.75 13.54
C PRO A 248 -14.25 -17.81 14.67
N TYR A 249 -13.61 -18.30 15.74
CA TYR A 249 -13.16 -17.44 16.84
C TYR A 249 -11.99 -16.55 16.41
N ILE A 250 -11.01 -17.09 15.69
CA ILE A 250 -9.92 -16.27 15.11
C ILE A 250 -10.47 -15.20 14.17
N ARG A 251 -11.48 -15.55 13.36
CA ARG A 251 -12.17 -14.56 12.52
C ARG A 251 -12.77 -13.44 13.37
N ASN A 252 -13.47 -13.77 14.46
CA ASN A 252 -14.04 -12.76 15.36
C ASN A 252 -12.96 -11.90 16.02
N VAL A 253 -11.81 -12.47 16.38
CA VAL A 253 -10.67 -11.70 16.92
C VAL A 253 -10.14 -10.72 15.88
N ILE A 254 -9.99 -11.14 14.62
CA ILE A 254 -9.56 -10.26 13.52
C ILE A 254 -10.56 -9.11 13.34
N ASP A 255 -11.86 -9.43 13.28
CA ASP A 255 -12.93 -8.43 13.11
C ASP A 255 -12.97 -7.45 14.29
N GLU A 256 -12.74 -7.92 15.52
CA GLU A 256 -12.70 -7.09 16.72
C GLU A 256 -11.47 -6.17 16.77
N VAL A 257 -10.30 -6.64 16.31
CA VAL A 257 -9.11 -5.78 16.18
C VAL A 257 -9.36 -4.67 15.17
N PHE A 258 -10.01 -4.96 14.03
CA PHE A 258 -10.42 -3.92 13.08
C PHE A 258 -11.41 -2.92 13.69
N ARG A 259 -12.33 -3.39 14.56
CA ARG A 259 -13.30 -2.54 15.25
C ARG A 259 -12.65 -1.62 16.28
N LEU A 260 -11.68 -2.12 17.05
CA LEU A 260 -10.99 -1.38 18.11
C LEU A 260 -9.90 -0.44 17.58
N TYR A 261 -9.16 -0.89 16.57
CA TYR A 261 -8.00 -0.19 16.01
C TYR A 261 -8.17 -0.03 14.50
N PRO A 262 -9.13 0.78 14.03
CA PRO A 262 -9.34 0.99 12.61
C PRO A 262 -8.10 1.58 11.95
N VAL A 263 -7.62 0.94 10.87
CA VAL A 263 -6.43 1.38 10.13
C VAL A 263 -6.61 2.79 9.56
N LEU A 264 -7.82 3.11 9.11
CA LEU A 264 -8.23 4.40 8.59
C LEU A 264 -9.50 4.85 9.35
N PRO A 265 -9.36 5.53 10.51
CA PRO A 265 -10.52 5.92 11.33
C PRO A 265 -11.40 6.97 10.65
N MET A 266 -10.79 7.79 9.78
CA MET A 266 -11.48 8.66 8.84
C MET A 266 -11.29 8.03 7.47
N GLY A 267 -12.37 7.60 6.81
CA GLY A 267 -12.30 7.08 5.44
C GLY A 267 -11.67 8.12 4.50
N GLU A 268 -11.24 7.68 3.31
CA GLU A 268 -10.70 8.59 2.31
C GLU A 268 -11.78 9.59 1.88
N VAL A 269 -11.46 10.89 1.88
CA VAL A 269 -12.38 11.94 1.45
C VAL A 269 -12.61 11.78 -0.06
N GLY A 270 -13.76 11.22 -0.43
CA GLY A 270 -14.20 11.21 -1.82
C GLY A 270 -14.46 12.65 -2.27
N PHE A 271 -13.63 13.17 -3.17
CA PHE A 271 -13.90 14.44 -3.83
C PHE A 271 -15.16 14.31 -4.69
N ASN A 272 -16.27 14.87 -4.22
CA ASN A 272 -17.56 14.76 -4.89
C ASN A 272 -17.67 15.83 -5.99
N VAL A 273 -17.87 15.39 -7.23
CA VAL A 273 -17.80 16.20 -8.47
C VAL A 273 -18.81 17.35 -8.53
N LYS A 274 -19.83 17.39 -7.67
CA LYS A 274 -20.94 18.33 -7.81
C LYS A 274 -20.79 19.70 -7.12
N GLU A 275 -19.83 19.89 -6.23
CA GLU A 275 -19.61 21.21 -5.57
C GLU A 275 -18.24 21.83 -5.86
N VAL A 276 -17.38 21.15 -6.62
CA VAL A 276 -16.02 21.60 -6.94
C VAL A 276 -15.96 22.26 -8.33
N GLY A 277 -16.99 23.03 -8.67
CA GLY A 277 -16.99 23.92 -9.84
C GLY A 277 -15.97 25.06 -9.74
N LEU A 278 -15.22 25.16 -8.63
CA LEU A 278 -14.25 26.22 -8.37
C LEU A 278 -12.78 25.77 -8.39
N ILE A 279 -12.46 24.47 -8.45
CA ILE A 279 -11.05 23.99 -8.42
C ILE A 279 -10.59 23.43 -9.78
N ASN A 280 -11.49 23.16 -10.73
CA ASN A 280 -11.15 22.66 -12.07
C ASN A 280 -10.94 23.73 -13.16
N LEU A 281 -10.94 25.02 -12.81
CA LEU A 281 -10.50 26.08 -13.71
C LEU A 281 -9.02 26.39 -13.44
N HIS A 282 -8.07 25.63 -13.99
CA HIS A 282 -6.70 26.15 -14.28
C HIS A 282 -5.79 25.17 -15.07
N ALA A 283 -6.35 24.31 -15.93
CA ALA A 283 -5.53 23.56 -16.90
C ALA A 283 -5.50 24.19 -18.31
N SER A 284 -6.09 25.37 -18.50
CA SER A 284 -6.25 26.00 -19.84
C SER A 284 -5.57 27.37 -19.98
N PHE A 285 -4.78 27.82 -18.99
CA PHE A 285 -4.13 29.12 -19.03
C PHE A 285 -2.67 29.04 -18.57
N LEU A 286 -1.86 28.22 -19.24
CA LEU A 286 -0.41 28.40 -19.37
C LEU A 286 0.03 27.72 -20.66
N ALA A 287 -0.28 28.38 -21.79
CA ALA A 287 0.52 28.36 -23.00
C ALA A 287 1.25 29.71 -23.07
#